data_AF-A0A2R2W8D2-F1
#
_entry.id   AF-A0A2R2W8D2-F1
#
_cell.length_a   1.000
_cell.length_b   1.000
_cell.length_c   1.000
_cell.angle_alpha   90.00
_cell.angle_beta   90.00
_cell.angle_gamma   90.00
#
_symmetry.space_group_name_H-M   'P 1'
#
loop_
_entity.id
_entity.type
_entity.pdbx_description
1 polymer ?
#
loop_
_entity_poly.entity_id
_entity_poly.type
_entity_poly.pdbx_seq_one_letter_code
_entity_poly.pdbx_strand_id
1 'polypeptide(L)'
;MSESPAAATPYEVLGVSPAASQDDLRRAYRRLARVTHPDLGGSPEKFRRVQLAWERIGTPEDRARYDSASRSGTAPGSSDSTGRTWAPAAPRRRPETKPRARAFGHPGGQERVLFLDLMREWVGRGEDLDDPYDPVLVRSAPPEIRRTLAKAIAEESTATAVVELGIGYTIWSNVAAGREPELDHIVLGPTGLYAVNSEDWGAPIRLVKGEIEGETVGHDEQPAKRLARSARAFQKTSRVPFTAQLIVVPDSSLEEPVAPVSLGWRNQAFVVRRSVLPFVLRGGLTGGASTSTIDVFEVRDRLQQAVRFV
;
A
#
# COMPACT_ATOMS: atom_id res chain seq x y z
N MET A 1 -14.52 -4.50 -0.13
CA MET A 1 -13.19 -4.83 0.43
C MET A 1 -12.16 -4.17 -0.46
N SER A 2 -11.13 -3.62 0.16
CA SER A 2 -9.98 -3.03 -0.51
C SER A 2 -9.42 -3.99 -1.57
N GLU A 3 -8.86 -3.43 -2.64
CA GLU A 3 -8.05 -4.17 -3.63
C GLU A 3 -6.71 -4.67 -3.05
N SER A 4 -6.55 -4.57 -1.73
CA SER A 4 -5.34 -4.95 -1.01
C SER A 4 -5.29 -6.47 -0.83
N PRO A 5 -4.14 -7.11 -1.14
CA PRO A 5 -3.89 -8.49 -0.77
C PRO A 5 -3.99 -8.77 0.73
N ALA A 6 -3.66 -7.78 1.57
CA ALA A 6 -3.68 -7.91 3.03
C ALA A 6 -5.10 -7.82 3.63
N ALA A 7 -6.10 -7.49 2.81
CA ALA A 7 -7.47 -7.35 3.29
C ALA A 7 -8.04 -8.70 3.75
N ALA A 8 -8.73 -8.70 4.89
CA ALA A 8 -9.45 -9.88 5.36
C ALA A 8 -10.49 -10.33 4.33
N THR A 9 -10.46 -11.61 3.99
CA THR A 9 -11.43 -12.26 3.11
C THR A 9 -12.82 -12.30 3.75
N PRO A 10 -13.91 -12.47 2.96
CA PRO A 10 -15.26 -12.63 3.51
C PRO A 10 -15.35 -13.79 4.51
N TYR A 11 -14.61 -14.88 4.25
CA TYR A 11 -14.54 -16.03 5.15
C TYR A 11 -13.89 -15.68 6.48
N GLU A 12 -12.76 -14.97 6.47
CA GLU A 12 -12.08 -14.49 7.68
C GLU A 12 -12.94 -13.48 8.47
N VAL A 13 -13.61 -12.55 7.77
CA VAL A 13 -14.52 -11.59 8.41
C VAL A 13 -15.69 -12.30 9.11
N LEU A 14 -16.21 -13.37 8.51
CA LEU A 14 -17.29 -14.17 9.10
C LEU A 14 -16.78 -15.22 10.11
N GLY A 15 -15.46 -15.42 10.21
CA GLY A 15 -14.83 -16.40 11.09
C GLY A 15 -15.18 -17.85 10.74
N VAL A 16 -15.26 -18.16 9.44
CA VAL A 16 -15.57 -19.50 8.92
C VAL A 16 -14.51 -19.98 7.94
N SER A 17 -14.36 -21.29 7.82
CA SER A 17 -13.49 -21.90 6.80
C SER A 17 -14.07 -21.68 5.39
N PRO A 18 -13.23 -21.51 4.35
CA PRO A 18 -13.66 -21.59 2.94
C PRO A 18 -14.35 -22.92 2.59
N ALA A 19 -14.17 -23.98 3.38
CA ALA A 19 -14.85 -25.26 3.23
C ALA A 19 -16.16 -25.36 4.05
N ALA A 20 -16.55 -24.30 4.78
CA ALA A 20 -17.74 -24.33 5.64
C ALA A 20 -19.03 -24.53 4.82
N SER A 21 -20.00 -25.24 5.42
CA SER A 21 -21.31 -25.44 4.80
C SER A 21 -22.09 -24.14 4.68
N GLN A 22 -23.10 -24.11 3.81
CA GLN A 22 -23.99 -22.94 3.68
C GLN A 22 -24.74 -22.62 4.99
N ASP A 23 -25.06 -23.64 5.78
CA ASP A 23 -25.72 -23.46 7.07
C ASP A 23 -24.77 -22.89 8.12
N ASP A 24 -23.50 -23.31 8.14
CA ASP A 24 -22.47 -22.70 8.99
C ASP A 24 -22.29 -21.22 8.67
N LEU A 25 -22.25 -20.88 7.38
CA LEU A 25 -22.11 -19.51 6.91
C LEU A 25 -23.29 -18.64 7.38
N ARG A 26 -24.53 -19.12 7.20
CA ARG A 26 -25.75 -18.45 7.69
C ARG A 26 -25.77 -18.29 9.20
N ARG A 27 -25.30 -19.30 9.95
CA ARG A 27 -25.21 -19.24 11.41
C ARG A 27 -24.19 -18.21 11.86
N ALA A 28 -23.00 -18.20 11.26
CA ALA A 28 -21.93 -17.26 11.57
C ALA A 28 -22.36 -15.81 11.31
N TYR A 29 -22.95 -15.55 10.14
CA TYR A 29 -23.48 -14.24 9.80
C TYR A 29 -24.53 -13.74 10.80
N ARG A 30 -25.56 -14.54 11.12
CA ARG A 30 -26.60 -14.14 12.09
C ARG A 30 -26.02 -13.82 13.47
N ARG A 31 -25.05 -14.61 13.93
CA ARG A 31 -24.33 -14.37 15.19
C ARG A 31 -23.58 -13.04 15.14
N LEU A 32 -22.77 -12.82 14.11
CA LEU A 32 -21.96 -11.61 13.98
C LEU A 32 -22.79 -10.36 13.75
N ALA A 33 -23.85 -10.43 12.95
CA ALA A 33 -24.78 -9.33 12.74
C ALA A 33 -25.38 -8.84 14.07
N ARG A 34 -25.77 -9.76 14.97
CA ARG A 34 -26.27 -9.41 16.30
C ARG A 34 -25.20 -8.81 17.21
N VAL A 35 -23.99 -9.38 17.21
CA VAL A 35 -22.88 -8.91 18.07
C VAL A 35 -22.35 -7.55 17.63
N THR A 36 -22.36 -7.29 16.33
CA THR A 36 -21.79 -6.06 15.76
C THR A 36 -22.82 -4.94 15.58
N HIS A 37 -24.12 -5.22 15.77
CA HIS A 37 -25.20 -4.25 15.55
C HIS A 37 -25.02 -2.98 16.41
N PRO A 38 -25.09 -1.77 15.84
CA PRO A 38 -24.91 -0.52 16.58
C PRO A 38 -25.93 -0.34 17.71
N ASP A 39 -27.20 -0.68 17.47
CA ASP A 39 -28.26 -0.58 18.49
C ASP A 39 -28.07 -1.54 19.67
N LEU A 40 -27.20 -2.56 19.53
CA LEU A 40 -26.87 -3.52 20.58
C LEU A 40 -25.49 -3.24 21.20
N GLY A 41 -24.93 -2.04 20.98
CA GLY A 41 -23.62 -1.63 21.49
C GLY A 41 -22.44 -2.10 20.65
N GLY A 42 -22.68 -2.65 19.46
CA GLY A 42 -21.65 -3.05 18.51
C GLY A 42 -21.08 -1.87 17.72
N SER A 43 -20.01 -2.13 16.97
CA SER A 43 -19.37 -1.10 16.14
C SER A 43 -20.03 -1.01 14.75
N PRO A 44 -20.52 0.17 14.32
CA PRO A 44 -21.07 0.36 12.98
C PRO A 44 -20.13 -0.08 11.86
N GLU A 45 -18.82 0.12 12.04
CA GLU A 45 -17.79 -0.27 11.08
C GLU A 45 -17.69 -1.79 10.96
N LYS A 46 -17.65 -2.50 12.11
CA LYS A 46 -17.63 -3.97 12.13
C LYS A 46 -18.91 -4.54 11.53
N PHE A 47 -20.07 -3.96 11.83
CA PHE A 47 -21.34 -4.36 11.23
C PHE A 47 -21.32 -4.23 9.71
N ARG A 48 -20.86 -3.08 9.20
CA ARG A 48 -20.72 -2.85 7.75
C ARG A 48 -19.80 -3.89 7.09
N ARG A 49 -18.68 -4.24 7.72
CA ARG A 49 -17.78 -5.29 7.22
C ARG A 49 -18.47 -6.65 7.16
N VAL A 50 -19.23 -7.02 8.18
CA VAL A 50 -20.00 -8.27 8.22
C VAL A 50 -21.05 -8.31 7.11
N GLN A 51 -21.76 -7.20 6.88
CA GLN A 51 -22.72 -7.07 5.77
C GLN A 51 -22.03 -7.24 4.41
N LEU A 52 -20.95 -6.51 4.16
CA LEU A 52 -20.19 -6.62 2.90
C LEU A 52 -19.60 -8.01 2.66
N ALA A 53 -19.22 -8.73 3.72
CA ALA A 53 -18.78 -10.12 3.62
C ALA A 53 -19.95 -11.03 3.23
N TRP A 54 -21.10 -10.86 3.88
CA TRP A 54 -22.31 -11.62 3.57
C TRP A 54 -22.82 -11.37 2.14
N GLU A 55 -22.81 -10.14 1.65
CA GLU A 55 -23.17 -9.81 0.26
C GLU A 55 -22.29 -10.54 -0.78
N ARG A 56 -21.03 -10.86 -0.42
CA ARG A 56 -20.08 -11.49 -1.34
C ARG A 56 -20.16 -13.00 -1.38
N ILE A 57 -20.49 -13.65 -0.26
CA ILE A 57 -20.45 -15.13 -0.17
C ILE A 57 -21.72 -15.76 0.42
N GLY A 58 -22.71 -14.96 0.79
CA GLY A 58 -23.89 -15.41 1.55
C GLY A 58 -24.87 -16.28 0.76
N THR A 59 -24.83 -16.21 -0.58
CA THR A 59 -25.58 -17.12 -1.46
C THR A 59 -24.64 -18.10 -2.17
N PRO A 60 -25.11 -19.29 -2.56
CA PRO A 60 -24.31 -20.22 -3.37
C PRO A 60 -23.77 -19.59 -4.66
N GLU A 61 -24.60 -18.82 -5.39
CA GLU A 61 -24.15 -18.07 -6.56
C GLU A 61 -23.04 -17.05 -6.24
N ASP A 62 -23.23 -16.22 -5.22
CA ASP A 62 -22.26 -15.16 -4.91
C ASP A 62 -20.94 -15.77 -4.41
N ARG A 63 -21.03 -16.82 -3.59
CA ARG A 63 -19.87 -17.61 -3.18
C ARG A 63 -19.14 -18.21 -4.37
N ALA A 64 -19.87 -18.85 -5.29
CA ALA A 64 -19.27 -19.42 -6.49
C ALA A 64 -18.60 -18.35 -7.35
N ARG A 65 -19.22 -17.17 -7.52
CA ARG A 65 -18.64 -16.03 -8.22
C ARG A 65 -17.40 -15.50 -7.52
N TYR A 66 -17.43 -15.38 -6.19
CA TYR A 66 -16.29 -14.96 -5.40
C TYR A 66 -15.13 -15.94 -5.59
N ASP A 67 -15.39 -17.24 -5.47
CA ASP A 67 -14.38 -18.30 -5.62
C ASP A 67 -13.92 -18.47 -7.08
N SER A 68 -14.75 -18.14 -8.09
CA SER A 68 -14.42 -18.29 -9.52
C SER A 68 -13.77 -17.05 -10.12
N ALA A 69 -14.23 -15.83 -9.80
CA ALA A 69 -13.57 -14.59 -10.20
C ALA A 69 -12.12 -14.53 -9.67
N SER A 70 -11.90 -15.25 -8.58
CA SER A 70 -10.59 -15.52 -8.02
C SER A 70 -9.71 -16.38 -8.95
N ARG A 71 -10.27 -17.39 -9.62
CA ARG A 71 -9.58 -18.28 -10.59
C ARG A 71 -9.44 -17.70 -12.00
N SER A 72 -10.18 -16.66 -12.34
CA SER A 72 -10.16 -16.04 -13.68
C SER A 72 -9.25 -14.80 -13.79
N GLY A 73 -8.44 -14.52 -12.76
CA GLY A 73 -7.33 -13.56 -12.86
C GLY A 73 -6.24 -14.00 -13.85
N THR A 74 -6.23 -15.29 -14.20
CA THR A 74 -5.48 -15.84 -15.33
C THR A 74 -6.16 -15.43 -16.64
N ALA A 75 -5.83 -14.24 -17.15
CA ALA A 75 -5.65 -14.16 -18.59
C ALA A 75 -4.31 -14.85 -18.87
N PRO A 76 -4.27 -16.09 -19.39
CA PRO A 76 -3.02 -16.59 -19.89
C PRO A 76 -2.60 -15.61 -20.99
N GLY A 77 -1.38 -15.07 -20.87
CA GLY A 77 -0.73 -14.46 -22.01
C GLY A 77 -0.90 -15.43 -23.17
N SER A 78 -1.69 -15.02 -24.17
CA SER A 78 -2.02 -15.86 -25.31
C SER A 78 -0.72 -16.18 -26.02
N SER A 79 -0.15 -17.33 -25.69
CA SER A 79 0.95 -17.93 -26.41
C SER A 79 0.44 -18.22 -27.81
N ASP A 80 0.89 -17.38 -28.73
CA ASP A 80 0.76 -17.50 -30.16
C ASP A 80 1.13 -18.92 -30.61
N SER A 81 0.15 -19.67 -31.11
CA SER A 81 0.43 -20.67 -32.15
C SER A 81 -0.81 -20.98 -32.99
N THR A 82 -0.70 -20.59 -34.27
CA THR A 82 -1.38 -21.13 -35.45
C THR A 82 -2.87 -20.82 -35.66
N GLY A 83 -3.12 -19.65 -36.27
CA GLY A 83 -4.38 -19.36 -36.96
C GLY A 83 -4.32 -18.02 -37.69
N ARG A 84 -3.73 -17.97 -38.90
CA ARG A 84 -3.70 -16.78 -39.77
C ARG A 84 -5.13 -16.32 -40.08
N THR A 85 -5.59 -15.31 -39.36
CA THR A 85 -6.74 -14.48 -39.72
C THR A 85 -6.27 -13.03 -39.61
N TRP A 86 -6.21 -12.31 -40.73
CA TRP A 86 -5.76 -10.91 -40.76
C TRP A 86 -6.83 -10.03 -40.11
N ALA A 87 -6.77 -9.88 -38.79
CA ALA A 87 -7.46 -8.82 -38.07
C ALA A 87 -6.51 -7.61 -37.94
N PRO A 88 -6.93 -6.37 -38.24
CA PRO A 88 -6.09 -5.21 -38.02
C PRO A 88 -5.72 -5.12 -36.54
N ALA A 89 -4.43 -5.06 -36.26
CA ALA A 89 -3.91 -4.90 -34.90
C ALA A 89 -4.57 -3.67 -34.24
N ALA A 90 -5.09 -3.86 -33.03
CA ALA A 90 -5.57 -2.75 -32.22
C ALA A 90 -4.49 -1.66 -32.15
N PRO A 91 -4.84 -0.36 -32.27
CA PRO A 91 -3.85 0.70 -32.28
C PRO A 91 -3.02 0.62 -31.00
N ARG A 92 -1.70 0.38 -31.15
CA ARG A 92 -0.75 0.43 -30.04
C ARG A 92 -0.94 1.79 -29.36
N ARG A 93 -1.34 1.80 -28.08
CA ARG A 93 -1.47 3.03 -27.29
C ARG A 93 -0.18 3.83 -27.47
N ARG A 94 -0.28 5.01 -28.10
CA ARG A 94 0.87 5.91 -28.22
C ARG A 94 1.35 6.21 -26.80
N PRO A 95 2.65 6.06 -26.49
CA PRO A 95 3.15 6.47 -25.19
C PRO A 95 2.82 7.95 -24.99
N GLU A 96 2.11 8.26 -23.91
CA GLU A 96 1.79 9.64 -23.56
C GLU A 96 3.09 10.40 -23.32
N THR A 97 3.38 11.40 -24.15
CA THR A 97 4.55 12.29 -24.07
C THR A 97 4.46 13.30 -22.93
N LYS A 98 3.72 12.99 -21.86
CA LYS A 98 3.65 13.88 -20.69
C LYS A 98 5.03 13.92 -20.03
N PRO A 99 5.60 15.10 -19.78
CA PRO A 99 6.86 15.23 -19.07
C PRO A 99 6.72 14.60 -17.69
N ARG A 100 7.57 13.61 -17.36
CA ARG A 100 7.58 12.86 -16.09
C ARG A 100 8.69 13.36 -15.17
N ALA A 101 8.55 13.08 -13.88
CA ALA A 101 9.60 13.34 -12.91
C ALA A 101 10.83 12.45 -13.17
N ARG A 102 12.01 12.90 -12.72
CA ARG A 102 13.22 12.06 -12.73
C ARG A 102 13.10 11.04 -11.60
N ALA A 103 13.18 9.75 -11.89
CA ALA A 103 13.01 8.70 -10.90
C ALA A 103 14.18 7.71 -10.93
N PHE A 104 14.62 7.30 -9.75
CA PHE A 104 15.70 6.34 -9.53
C PHE A 104 15.28 5.29 -8.48
N GLY A 105 15.90 4.11 -8.51
CA GLY A 105 15.58 3.00 -7.60
C GLY A 105 14.55 2.01 -8.17
N HIS A 106 14.21 0.99 -7.38
CA HIS A 106 13.36 -0.14 -7.78
C HIS A 106 12.20 -0.34 -6.79
N PRO A 107 11.20 0.56 -6.81
CA PRO A 107 10.16 0.59 -5.79
C PRO A 107 9.42 -0.74 -5.69
N GLY A 108 9.25 -1.23 -4.46
CA GLY A 108 8.58 -2.49 -4.12
C GLY A 108 9.40 -3.76 -4.42
N GLY A 109 10.60 -3.63 -5.01
CA GLY A 109 11.40 -4.77 -5.46
C GLY A 109 11.82 -5.71 -4.32
N GLN A 110 12.30 -5.15 -3.20
CA GLN A 110 12.72 -5.96 -2.05
C GLN A 110 11.54 -6.70 -1.42
N GLU A 111 10.43 -6.02 -1.24
CA GLU A 111 9.22 -6.60 -0.65
C GLU A 111 8.62 -7.67 -1.58
N ARG A 112 8.72 -7.51 -2.91
CA ARG A 112 8.39 -8.59 -3.85
C ARG A 112 9.29 -9.81 -3.69
N VAL A 113 10.60 -9.63 -3.53
CA VAL A 113 11.53 -10.75 -3.32
C VAL A 113 11.18 -11.47 -2.01
N LEU A 114 11.00 -10.72 -0.92
CA LEU A 114 10.60 -11.29 0.37
C LEU A 114 9.27 -12.03 0.28
N PHE A 115 8.28 -11.45 -0.41
CA PHE A 115 6.99 -12.10 -0.66
C PHE A 115 7.17 -13.44 -1.39
N LEU A 116 7.96 -13.47 -2.46
CA LEU A 116 8.19 -14.70 -3.24
C LEU A 116 8.88 -15.78 -2.40
N ASP A 117 9.85 -15.40 -1.56
CA ASP A 117 10.54 -16.33 -0.69
C ASP A 117 9.61 -16.90 0.39
N LEU A 118 8.82 -16.04 1.05
CA LEU A 118 7.82 -16.45 2.04
C LEU A 118 6.73 -17.33 1.41
N MET A 119 6.24 -16.98 0.22
CA MET A 119 5.24 -17.76 -0.51
C MET A 119 5.74 -19.14 -0.87
N ARG A 120 6.97 -19.25 -1.39
CA ARG A 120 7.59 -20.55 -1.71
C ARG A 120 7.77 -21.40 -0.47
N GLU A 121 8.21 -20.80 0.63
CA GLU A 121 8.34 -21.52 1.89
C GLU A 121 7.00 -22.03 2.41
N TRP A 122 5.96 -21.21 2.33
CA TRP A 122 4.63 -21.55 2.80
C TRP A 122 3.96 -22.65 1.97
N VAL A 123 4.05 -22.58 0.63
CA VAL A 123 3.47 -23.60 -0.26
C VAL A 123 4.24 -24.92 -0.17
N GLY A 124 5.54 -24.85 0.08
CA GLY A 124 6.40 -26.02 0.23
C GLY A 124 7.59 -25.93 -0.71
N ARG A 125 8.79 -26.11 -0.16
CA ARG A 125 10.04 -26.08 -0.94
C ARG A 125 10.07 -27.27 -1.92
N GLY A 126 10.01 -27.00 -3.23
CA GLY A 126 10.13 -27.99 -4.30
C GLY A 126 8.84 -28.23 -5.11
N GLU A 127 7.72 -27.65 -4.70
CA GLU A 127 6.50 -27.59 -5.53
C GLU A 127 6.67 -26.54 -6.63
N ASP A 128 6.16 -26.83 -7.83
CA ASP A 128 6.14 -25.83 -8.91
C ASP A 128 5.04 -24.80 -8.64
N LEU A 129 5.42 -23.53 -8.68
CA LEU A 129 4.55 -22.40 -8.39
C LEU A 129 4.36 -21.62 -9.69
N ASP A 130 3.37 -22.05 -10.48
CA ASP A 130 3.07 -21.49 -11.80
C ASP A 130 2.87 -19.96 -11.76
N ASP A 131 2.04 -19.48 -10.83
CA ASP A 131 1.82 -18.05 -10.59
C ASP A 131 1.76 -17.74 -9.08
N PRO A 132 2.88 -17.29 -8.47
CA PRO A 132 2.94 -16.88 -7.07
C PRO A 132 2.03 -15.69 -6.72
N TYR A 133 1.56 -14.94 -7.72
CA TYR A 133 0.68 -13.78 -7.54
C TYR A 133 -0.79 -14.11 -7.81
N ASP A 134 -1.14 -15.38 -8.05
CA ASP A 134 -2.53 -15.79 -8.24
C ASP A 134 -3.39 -15.31 -7.06
N PRO A 135 -4.48 -14.57 -7.31
CA PRO A 135 -5.28 -14.00 -6.24
C PRO A 135 -5.89 -15.05 -5.28
N VAL A 136 -6.23 -16.26 -5.74
CA VAL A 136 -6.73 -17.34 -4.87
C VAL A 136 -5.62 -17.75 -3.91
N LEU A 137 -4.44 -18.04 -4.47
CA LEU A 137 -3.29 -18.48 -3.72
C LEU A 137 -2.88 -17.44 -2.68
N VAL A 138 -2.72 -16.18 -3.10
CA VAL A 138 -2.39 -15.07 -2.22
C VAL A 138 -3.39 -14.94 -1.08
N ARG A 139 -4.70 -15.01 -1.35
CA ARG A 139 -5.73 -14.90 -0.29
C ARG A 139 -5.68 -16.03 0.73
N SER A 140 -5.25 -17.22 0.31
CA SER A 140 -5.08 -18.37 1.21
C SER A 140 -3.80 -18.33 2.04
N ALA A 141 -2.84 -17.47 1.68
CA ALA A 141 -1.60 -17.32 2.41
C ALA A 141 -1.82 -16.65 3.79
N PRO A 142 -0.93 -16.92 4.77
CA PRO A 142 -0.93 -16.25 6.07
C PRO A 142 -0.97 -14.72 5.97
N PRO A 143 -1.60 -14.02 6.93
CA PRO A 143 -1.71 -12.56 6.93
C PRO A 143 -0.39 -11.84 6.74
N GLU A 144 0.71 -12.36 7.31
CA GLU A 144 2.04 -11.78 7.24
C GLU A 144 2.57 -11.76 5.80
N ILE A 145 2.37 -12.85 5.05
CA ILE A 145 2.82 -12.96 3.65
C ILE A 145 2.00 -12.03 2.75
N ARG A 146 0.67 -12.01 2.95
CA ARG A 146 -0.22 -11.09 2.24
C ARG A 146 0.15 -9.62 2.48
N ARG A 147 0.57 -9.31 3.71
CA ARG A 147 1.02 -7.97 4.11
C ARG A 147 2.30 -7.56 3.43
N THR A 148 3.25 -8.48 3.23
CA THR A 148 4.46 -8.21 2.44
C THR A 148 4.12 -7.83 0.99
N LEU A 149 3.21 -8.56 0.34
CA LEU A 149 2.76 -8.20 -1.01
C LEU A 149 2.02 -6.85 -1.03
N ALA A 150 1.16 -6.60 -0.04
CA ALA A 150 0.42 -5.35 0.05
C ALA A 150 1.37 -4.15 0.22
N LYS A 151 2.42 -4.30 1.04
CA LYS A 151 3.49 -3.31 1.18
C LYS A 151 4.20 -3.03 -0.15
N ALA A 152 4.59 -4.07 -0.90
CA ALA A 152 5.20 -3.92 -2.23
C ALA A 152 4.30 -3.13 -3.20
N ILE A 153 3.03 -3.52 -3.30
CA ILE A 153 2.06 -2.85 -4.17
C ILE A 153 1.81 -1.41 -3.73
N ALA A 154 1.77 -1.13 -2.42
CA ALA A 154 1.57 0.21 -1.89
C ALA A 154 2.73 1.14 -2.29
N GLU A 155 3.96 0.65 -2.22
CA GLU A 155 5.17 1.35 -2.65
C GLU A 155 5.17 1.62 -4.16
N GLU A 156 4.93 0.59 -4.99
CA GLU A 156 4.83 0.73 -6.45
C GLU A 156 3.76 1.73 -6.89
N SER A 157 2.61 1.69 -6.21
CA SER A 157 1.50 2.62 -6.47
C SER A 157 1.88 4.05 -6.09
N THR A 158 2.65 4.22 -5.02
CA THR A 158 3.14 5.52 -4.57
C THR A 158 4.17 6.07 -5.55
N ALA A 159 5.12 5.24 -5.99
CA ALA A 159 6.09 5.58 -7.03
C ALA A 159 5.39 6.05 -8.32
N THR A 160 4.35 5.33 -8.75
CA THR A 160 3.54 5.71 -9.92
C THR A 160 2.93 7.10 -9.75
N ALA A 161 2.32 7.36 -8.58
CA ALA A 161 1.68 8.65 -8.29
C ALA A 161 2.68 9.83 -8.29
N VAL A 162 3.90 9.63 -7.76
CA VAL A 162 4.90 10.70 -7.69
C VAL A 162 5.66 10.92 -8.99
N VAL A 163 5.82 9.90 -9.83
CA VAL A 163 6.44 10.02 -11.18
C VAL A 163 5.61 10.91 -12.10
N GLU A 164 4.29 10.91 -11.93
CA GLU A 164 3.34 11.72 -12.71
C GLU A 164 3.30 13.21 -12.30
N LEU A 165 4.07 13.61 -11.28
CA LEU A 165 4.15 15.01 -10.85
C LEU A 165 4.82 15.93 -11.87
N GLY A 166 5.66 15.37 -12.74
CA GLY A 166 6.32 16.08 -13.83
C GLY A 166 7.75 16.53 -13.55
N ILE A 167 8.36 17.22 -14.52
CA ILE A 167 9.82 17.51 -14.58
C ILE A 167 10.38 18.33 -13.41
N GLY A 168 9.54 19.01 -12.64
CA GLY A 168 9.94 19.75 -11.45
C GLY A 168 10.34 18.86 -10.27
N TYR A 169 10.08 17.56 -10.36
CA TYR A 169 10.27 16.60 -9.28
C TYR A 169 11.43 15.64 -9.55
N THR A 170 12.06 15.19 -8.48
CA THR A 170 13.08 14.13 -8.50
C THR A 170 12.78 13.15 -7.38
N ILE A 171 12.71 11.85 -7.71
CA ILE A 171 12.35 10.77 -6.81
C ILE A 171 13.49 9.76 -6.73
N TRP A 172 13.83 9.37 -5.52
CA TRP A 172 14.72 8.24 -5.25
C TRP A 172 13.94 7.21 -4.43
N SER A 173 13.88 5.97 -4.89
CA SER A 173 13.17 4.87 -4.20
C SER A 173 14.16 3.88 -3.60
N ASN A 174 13.78 3.19 -2.52
CA ASN A 174 14.60 2.20 -1.79
C ASN A 174 15.94 2.79 -1.34
N VAL A 175 15.86 3.87 -0.56
CA VAL A 175 17.05 4.62 -0.14
C VAL A 175 17.51 4.16 1.25
N ALA A 176 18.75 3.70 1.33
CA ALA A 176 19.37 3.27 2.57
C ALA A 176 19.38 4.39 3.64
N ALA A 177 19.04 4.04 4.87
CA ALA A 177 19.04 4.95 6.03
C ALA A 177 20.05 4.53 7.11
N GLY A 178 21.22 4.05 6.69
CA GLY A 178 22.26 3.58 7.60
C GLY A 178 21.88 2.26 8.28
N ARG A 179 21.67 2.27 9.61
CA ARG A 179 21.21 1.10 10.38
C ARG A 179 19.70 1.05 10.56
N GLU A 180 19.01 2.14 10.20
CA GLU A 180 17.55 2.18 10.22
C GLU A 180 17.00 1.55 8.93
N PRO A 181 15.74 1.08 8.94
CA PRO A 181 15.07 0.61 7.73
C PRO A 181 15.13 1.66 6.61
N GLU A 182 15.14 1.20 5.37
CA GLU A 182 15.15 2.09 4.22
C GLU A 182 13.96 3.04 4.17
N LEU A 183 14.15 4.14 3.44
CA LEU A 183 13.07 5.02 3.04
C LEU A 183 12.54 4.54 1.70
N ASP A 184 11.24 4.28 1.63
CA ASP A 184 10.62 3.77 0.41
C ASP A 184 10.79 4.78 -0.73
N HIS A 185 10.53 6.07 -0.45
CA HIS A 185 10.85 7.17 -1.37
C HIS A 185 11.37 8.43 -0.67
N ILE A 186 12.26 9.13 -1.37
CA ILE A 186 12.62 10.52 -1.14
C ILE A 186 12.10 11.32 -2.32
N VAL A 187 11.25 12.31 -2.07
CA VAL A 187 10.65 13.15 -3.12
C VAL A 187 11.10 14.60 -2.95
N LEU A 188 11.85 15.10 -3.92
CA LEU A 188 12.24 16.51 -4.00
C LEU A 188 11.37 17.22 -5.03
N GLY A 189 10.78 18.36 -4.65
CA GLY A 189 10.00 19.20 -5.53
C GLY A 189 10.03 20.68 -5.11
N PRO A 190 9.25 21.53 -5.80
CA PRO A 190 9.24 22.98 -5.54
C PRO A 190 8.83 23.38 -4.12
N THR A 191 8.01 22.56 -3.46
CA THR A 191 7.48 22.85 -2.12
C THR A 191 8.31 22.26 -0.99
N GLY A 192 9.29 21.41 -1.27
CA GLY A 192 9.97 20.67 -0.20
C GLY A 192 10.73 19.43 -0.60
N LEU A 193 11.39 18.87 0.41
CA LEU A 193 11.95 17.53 0.40
C LEU A 193 11.15 16.66 1.37
N TYR A 194 10.62 15.55 0.88
CA TYR A 194 9.73 14.67 1.64
C TYR A 194 10.34 13.28 1.78
N ALA A 195 10.31 12.74 3.00
CA ALA A 195 10.57 11.32 3.26
C ALA A 195 9.23 10.60 3.23
N VAL A 196 9.10 9.55 2.43
CA VAL A 196 7.83 8.87 2.19
C VAL A 196 8.00 7.39 2.44
N ASN A 197 7.16 6.82 3.29
CA ASN A 197 6.93 5.38 3.35
C ASN A 197 5.49 5.07 2.99
N SER A 198 5.27 3.98 2.29
CA SER A 198 3.97 3.48 1.88
C SER A 198 3.58 2.29 2.74
N GLU A 199 2.37 2.27 3.28
CA GLU A 199 1.91 1.21 4.17
C GLU A 199 0.51 0.75 3.76
N ASP A 200 0.27 -0.56 3.83
CA ASP A 200 -1.04 -1.15 3.60
C ASP A 200 -1.30 -2.28 4.60
N TRP A 201 -2.09 -1.96 5.63
CA TRP A 201 -2.50 -2.91 6.67
C TRP A 201 -3.73 -3.74 6.27
N GLY A 202 -4.31 -3.54 5.08
CA GLY A 202 -5.49 -4.27 4.62
C GLY A 202 -6.80 -3.93 5.35
N ALA A 203 -6.76 -3.01 6.32
CA ALA A 203 -7.91 -2.57 7.09
C ALA A 203 -7.87 -1.06 7.35
N PRO A 204 -9.01 -0.42 7.67
CA PRO A 204 -9.04 0.96 8.11
C PRO A 204 -8.19 1.20 9.36
N ILE A 205 -7.57 2.37 9.42
CA ILE A 205 -6.79 2.89 10.53
C ILE A 205 -7.41 4.19 11.04
N ARG A 206 -7.08 4.54 12.28
CA ARG A 206 -7.44 5.81 12.91
C ARG A 206 -6.23 6.39 13.63
N LEU A 207 -6.26 7.69 13.87
CA LEU A 207 -5.26 8.33 14.72
C LEU A 207 -5.81 8.51 16.14
N VAL A 208 -5.16 7.89 17.11
CA VAL A 208 -5.51 8.02 18.53
C VAL A 208 -4.35 8.70 19.23
N LYS A 209 -4.60 9.92 19.76
CA LYS A 209 -3.55 10.78 20.34
C LYS A 209 -2.36 11.02 19.38
N GLY A 210 -2.62 10.97 18.08
CA GLY A 210 -1.61 11.12 17.02
C GLY A 210 -0.71 9.90 16.81
N GLU A 211 -1.06 8.72 17.34
CA GLU A 211 -0.46 7.44 16.96
C GLU A 211 -1.40 6.71 15.99
N ILE A 212 -0.84 5.90 15.07
CA ILE A 212 -1.63 5.11 14.12
C ILE A 212 -2.11 3.84 14.82
N GLU A 213 -3.42 3.66 14.89
CA GLU A 213 -4.06 2.46 15.42
C GLU A 213 -4.97 1.82 14.37
N GLY A 214 -5.03 0.50 14.35
CA GLY A 214 -5.91 -0.27 13.48
C GLY A 214 -5.93 -1.74 13.91
N GLU A 215 -6.96 -2.48 13.49
CA GLU A 215 -7.13 -3.89 13.88
C GLU A 215 -5.96 -4.78 13.43
N THR A 216 -5.33 -4.44 12.31
CA THR A 216 -4.22 -5.17 11.69
C THR A 216 -2.86 -4.45 11.83
N VAL A 217 -2.83 -3.32 12.53
CA VAL A 217 -1.60 -2.63 12.92
C VAL A 217 -1.07 -3.32 14.17
N GLY A 218 0.21 -3.71 14.20
CA GLY A 218 0.77 -4.39 15.36
C GLY A 218 0.80 -3.47 16.59
N HIS A 219 0.57 -4.01 17.79
CA HIS A 219 0.52 -3.21 19.03
C HIS A 219 1.83 -2.44 19.30
N ASP A 220 2.98 -3.04 18.97
CA ASP A 220 4.31 -2.42 19.11
C ASP A 220 4.76 -1.71 17.83
N GLU A 221 3.92 -1.69 16.80
CA GLU A 221 4.26 -1.12 15.52
C GLU A 221 4.16 0.41 15.57
N GLN A 222 5.29 1.08 15.41
CA GLN A 222 5.37 2.54 15.45
C GLN A 222 5.85 3.09 14.10
N PRO A 223 5.02 3.03 13.04
CA PRO A 223 5.42 3.33 11.66
C PRO A 223 5.94 4.76 11.52
N ALA A 224 5.34 5.73 12.21
CA ALA A 224 5.78 7.12 12.17
C ALA A 224 7.11 7.35 12.86
N LYS A 225 7.33 6.75 14.04
CA LYS A 225 8.62 6.85 14.74
C LYS A 225 9.72 6.14 13.94
N ARG A 226 9.41 5.00 13.31
CA ARG A 226 10.30 4.30 12.38
C ARG A 226 10.70 5.21 11.22
N LEU A 227 9.75 5.78 10.48
CA LEU A 227 10.03 6.72 9.38
C LEU A 227 10.83 7.94 9.86
N ALA A 228 10.49 8.52 11.01
CA ALA A 228 11.23 9.65 11.57
C ALA A 228 12.69 9.30 11.91
N ARG A 229 12.97 8.08 12.40
CA ARG A 229 14.34 7.62 12.64
C ARG A 229 15.11 7.44 11.33
N SER A 230 14.52 6.77 10.34
CA SER A 230 15.13 6.61 9.00
C SER A 230 15.41 7.95 8.34
N ALA A 231 14.46 8.89 8.36
CA ALA A 231 14.61 10.23 7.82
C ALA A 231 15.73 11.01 8.53
N ARG A 232 15.82 10.94 9.87
CA ARG A 232 16.90 11.56 10.65
C ARG A 232 18.26 10.91 10.36
N ALA A 233 18.32 9.59 10.19
CA ALA A 233 19.55 8.89 9.86
C ALA A 233 20.06 9.30 8.47
N PHE A 234 19.17 9.36 7.48
CA PHE A 234 19.52 9.85 6.14
C PHE A 234 19.93 11.33 6.15
N GLN A 235 19.20 12.19 6.88
CA GLN A 235 19.52 13.62 7.01
C GLN A 235 20.93 13.86 7.58
N LYS A 236 21.40 13.03 8.52
CA LYS A 236 22.78 13.14 9.04
C LYS A 236 23.84 12.93 7.95
N THR A 237 23.55 12.05 6.99
CA THR A 237 24.45 11.75 5.87
C THR A 237 24.34 12.81 4.77
N SER A 238 23.13 13.19 4.36
CA SER A 238 22.91 14.15 3.27
C SER A 238 23.11 15.61 3.68
N ARG A 239 23.01 15.90 4.99
CA ARG A 239 22.97 17.26 5.56
C ARG A 239 21.82 18.12 5.02
N VAL A 240 20.77 17.49 4.48
CA VAL A 240 19.57 18.19 3.99
C VAL A 240 18.37 17.83 4.89
N PRO A 241 17.71 18.81 5.53
CA PRO A 241 16.52 18.54 6.34
C PRO A 241 15.32 18.19 5.45
N PHE A 242 14.50 17.27 5.94
CA PHE A 242 13.20 17.00 5.34
C PHE A 242 12.18 18.06 5.77
N THR A 243 11.36 18.49 4.81
CA THR A 243 10.20 19.35 5.04
C THR A 243 9.13 18.62 5.85
N ALA A 244 8.85 17.36 5.50
CA ALA A 244 7.92 16.50 6.23
C ALA A 244 8.19 15.01 6.00
N GLN A 245 7.63 14.18 6.89
CA GLN A 245 7.55 12.73 6.75
C GLN A 245 6.12 12.32 6.38
N LEU A 246 5.95 11.49 5.35
CA LEU A 246 4.63 11.09 4.86
C LEU A 246 4.50 9.56 4.95
N ILE A 247 3.45 9.09 5.61
CA ILE A 247 3.00 7.70 5.53
C ILE A 247 1.85 7.64 4.54
N VAL A 248 2.10 7.07 3.38
CA VAL A 248 1.13 6.98 2.29
C VAL A 248 0.36 5.68 2.41
N VAL A 249 -0.96 5.77 2.44
CA VAL A 249 -1.85 4.63 2.63
C VAL A 249 -2.89 4.56 1.51
N PRO A 250 -3.46 3.37 1.21
CA PRO A 250 -4.61 3.26 0.33
C PRO A 250 -5.76 4.18 0.77
N ASP A 251 -6.57 4.64 -0.18
CA ASP A 251 -7.67 5.57 0.12
C ASP A 251 -8.73 4.95 1.04
N SER A 252 -8.86 3.62 1.01
CA SER A 252 -9.75 2.86 1.90
C SER A 252 -9.26 2.76 3.34
N SER A 253 -7.98 3.07 3.59
CA SER A 253 -7.35 2.84 4.90
C SER A 253 -7.53 4.02 5.85
N LEU A 254 -7.62 5.25 5.36
CA LEU A 254 -7.80 6.44 6.19
C LEU A 254 -9.13 7.11 5.84
N GLU A 255 -9.88 7.65 6.79
CA GLU A 255 -11.14 8.38 6.53
C GLU A 255 -10.90 9.83 6.08
N GLU A 256 -9.93 10.49 6.69
CA GLU A 256 -9.50 11.83 6.32
C GLU A 256 -8.52 11.77 5.13
N PRO A 257 -8.43 12.81 4.28
CA PRO A 257 -7.47 12.82 3.18
C PRO A 257 -6.01 12.91 3.67
N VAL A 258 -5.78 13.66 4.75
CA VAL A 258 -4.49 13.88 5.40
C VAL A 258 -4.74 14.03 6.89
N ALA A 259 -3.97 13.34 7.72
CA ALA A 259 -4.09 13.39 9.18
C ALA A 259 -2.69 13.56 9.83
N PRO A 260 -2.51 14.51 10.77
CA PRO A 260 -1.21 14.75 11.42
C PRO A 260 -0.89 13.67 12.46
N VAL A 261 0.38 13.28 12.53
CA VAL A 261 0.90 12.28 13.47
C VAL A 261 1.75 12.97 14.53
N SER A 262 1.64 12.52 15.79
CA SER A 262 2.38 13.08 16.91
C SER A 262 3.79 12.49 16.98
N LEU A 263 4.79 13.27 16.58
CA LEU A 263 6.22 12.91 16.67
C LEU A 263 7.04 13.90 17.51
N GLY A 264 6.35 14.68 18.36
CA GLY A 264 6.92 15.78 19.13
C GLY A 264 6.93 17.12 18.38
N TRP A 265 7.41 18.17 19.05
CA TRP A 265 7.22 19.58 18.65
C TRP A 265 7.90 20.05 17.35
N ARG A 266 8.79 19.23 16.75
CA ARG A 266 9.60 19.59 15.56
C ARG A 266 9.45 18.67 14.37
N ASN A 267 8.82 17.51 14.53
CA ASN A 267 8.70 16.53 13.44
C ASN A 267 7.30 16.63 12.84
N GLN A 268 7.22 17.14 11.61
CA GLN A 268 5.99 17.20 10.86
C GLN A 268 5.80 15.88 10.10
N ALA A 269 4.95 15.01 10.65
CA ALA A 269 4.60 13.75 10.02
C ALA A 269 3.11 13.65 9.79
N PHE A 270 2.73 13.06 8.66
CA PHE A 270 1.34 12.95 8.25
C PHE A 270 1.07 11.57 7.69
N VAL A 271 -0.14 11.06 7.94
CA VAL A 271 -0.71 9.97 7.15
C VAL A 271 -1.49 10.60 6.00
N VAL A 272 -1.25 10.13 4.79
CA VAL A 272 -1.79 10.72 3.56
C VAL A 272 -2.42 9.63 2.72
N ARG A 273 -3.67 9.85 2.29
CA ARG A 273 -4.28 9.02 1.26
C ARG A 273 -3.50 9.12 -0.04
N ARG A 274 -3.23 7.98 -0.68
CA ARG A 274 -2.46 7.92 -1.93
C ARG A 274 -3.04 8.80 -3.03
N SER A 275 -4.36 8.86 -3.19
CA SER A 275 -5.00 9.74 -4.20
C SER A 275 -4.74 11.23 -3.99
N VAL A 276 -4.47 11.65 -2.75
CA VAL A 276 -4.28 13.05 -2.38
C VAL A 276 -2.78 13.43 -2.37
N LEU A 277 -1.88 12.45 -2.35
CA LEU A 277 -0.43 12.66 -2.31
C LEU A 277 0.08 13.66 -3.37
N PRO A 278 -0.33 13.59 -4.66
CA PRO A 278 0.16 14.56 -5.63
C PRO A 278 -0.25 16.01 -5.32
N PHE A 279 -1.41 16.22 -4.71
CA PHE A 279 -1.87 17.55 -4.31
C PHE A 279 -1.06 18.06 -3.12
N VAL A 280 -0.77 17.20 -2.14
CA VAL A 280 0.10 17.54 -0.99
C VAL A 280 1.51 17.94 -1.45
N LEU A 281 2.09 17.18 -2.39
CA LEU A 281 3.44 17.45 -2.91
C LEU A 281 3.52 18.66 -3.84
N ARG A 282 2.39 19.17 -4.36
CA ARG A 282 2.32 20.39 -5.19
C ARG A 282 1.96 21.63 -4.39
N GLY A 283 1.06 21.49 -3.41
CA GLY A 283 0.57 22.58 -2.58
C GLY A 283 1.39 22.81 -1.29
N GLY A 284 2.21 21.83 -0.90
CA GLY A 284 2.83 21.81 0.41
C GLY A 284 1.85 21.43 1.51
N LEU A 285 2.35 21.31 2.75
CA LEU A 285 1.54 21.05 3.94
C LEU A 285 1.29 22.37 4.67
N THR A 286 0.02 22.69 4.92
CA THR A 286 -0.37 23.87 5.68
C THR A 286 0.05 23.70 7.15
N GLY A 287 0.95 24.57 7.64
CA GLY A 287 1.45 24.54 9.03
C GLY A 287 2.96 24.28 9.20
N GLY A 288 3.70 24.11 8.11
CA GLY A 288 5.17 24.15 8.09
C GLY A 288 5.72 25.57 8.12
N ALA A 289 6.88 25.76 8.75
CA ALA A 289 7.62 27.02 8.67
C ALA A 289 7.73 27.46 7.19
N SER A 290 7.45 28.74 6.94
CA SER A 290 7.64 29.43 5.66
C SER A 290 8.80 28.82 4.89
N THR A 291 8.50 28.22 3.74
CA THR A 291 9.50 27.71 2.80
C THR A 291 10.39 28.87 2.40
N SER A 292 11.54 28.99 3.08
CA SER A 292 12.74 29.54 2.45
C SER A 292 12.82 28.91 1.06
N THR A 293 12.94 29.72 0.01
CA THR A 293 13.11 29.22 -1.35
C THR A 293 14.17 28.12 -1.35
N ILE A 294 13.73 26.87 -1.47
CA ILE A 294 14.64 25.72 -1.50
C ILE A 294 15.33 25.81 -2.85
N ASP A 295 16.66 25.89 -2.83
CA ASP A 295 17.44 25.69 -4.04
C ASP A 295 17.36 24.20 -4.41
N VAL A 296 16.38 23.88 -5.24
CA VAL A 296 16.12 22.51 -5.70
C VAL A 296 17.34 21.92 -6.42
N PHE A 297 18.18 22.75 -7.06
CA PHE A 297 19.37 22.27 -7.76
C PHE A 297 20.48 21.89 -6.78
N GLU A 298 20.77 22.78 -5.82
CA GLU A 298 21.76 22.50 -4.77
C GLU A 298 21.36 21.29 -3.93
N VAL A 299 20.09 21.21 -3.53
CA VAL A 299 19.57 20.07 -2.77
C VAL A 299 19.65 18.79 -3.60
N ARG A 300 19.30 18.83 -4.89
CA ARG A 300 19.40 17.64 -5.76
C ARG A 300 20.82 17.12 -5.84
N ASP A 301 21.82 18.00 -6.02
CA ASP A 301 23.22 17.58 -6.11
C ASP A 301 23.70 16.90 -4.83
N ARG A 302 23.40 17.48 -3.67
CA ARG A 302 23.71 16.88 -2.36
C ARG A 302 23.05 15.52 -2.18
N LEU A 303 21.77 15.39 -2.54
CA LEU A 303 21.04 14.12 -2.46
C LEU A 303 21.65 13.08 -3.40
N GLN A 304 21.99 13.46 -4.62
CA GLN A 304 22.56 12.55 -5.62
C GLN A 304 23.91 11.97 -5.17
N GLN A 305 24.70 12.71 -4.39
CA GLN A 305 25.94 12.23 -3.79
C GLN A 305 25.71 11.32 -2.57
N ALA A 306 24.64 11.59 -1.80
CA ALA A 306 24.35 10.90 -0.54
C ALA A 306 23.51 9.61 -0.69
N VAL A 307 22.62 9.55 -1.70
CA VAL A 307 21.71 8.42 -1.91
C VAL A 307 22.49 7.13 -2.19
N ARG A 308 22.10 6.06 -1.50
CA ARG A 308 22.52 4.69 -1.76
C ARG A 308 21.26 3.85 -1.86
N PHE A 309 21.14 3.09 -2.94
CA PHE A 309 20.04 2.16 -3.14
C PHE A 309 20.33 0.84 -2.45
N VAL A 310 19.29 0.14 -2.03
CA VAL A 310 19.36 -1.19 -1.40
C VAL A 310 18.76 -2.23 -2.33
#